data_AF-A0A1H3TZ09-F1
#
_entry.id   AF-A0A1H3TZ09-F1
#
_cell.length_a   1.000
_cell.length_b   1.000
_cell.length_c   1.000
_cell.angle_alpha   90.00
_cell.angle_beta   90.00
_cell.angle_gamma   90.00
#
_symmetry.space_group_name_H-M   'P 1'
#
loop_
_entity.id
_entity.type
_entity.pdbx_description
1 polymer ?
#
loop_
_entity_poly.entity_id
_entity_poly.type
_entity_poly.pdbx_seq_one_letter_code
_entity_poly.pdbx_strand_id
1 'polypeptide(L)'
;MPESAAERQRRYRRHKAGDHGLCIPGRCPAVTPTVTRDNEPDRVTLGPSGQRLWAAMTDGGPLPAMQAVLLLEACRIADRLDKLDAQLRGEDWLRFDVDETGAEVTVIVDRVLSEARQQATALKQIVAELRQTAGGGKAKPAATGKGAGIADLTARIASRRSSPAS
;
A
#
# COMPACT_ATOMS: atom_id res chain seq x y z
N MET A 1 -41.36 2.93 10.38
CA MET A 1 -42.26 2.98 11.55
C MET A 1 -41.40 3.12 12.80
N PRO A 2 -41.63 4.10 13.68
CA PRO A 2 -40.89 4.20 14.93
C PRO A 2 -41.22 3.01 15.85
N GLU A 3 -40.20 2.46 16.51
CA GLU A 3 -40.37 1.34 17.45
C GLU A 3 -41.43 1.66 18.52
N SER A 4 -42.29 0.70 18.83
CA SER A 4 -43.33 0.89 19.85
C SER A 4 -42.74 0.89 21.26
N ALA A 5 -43.43 1.54 22.21
CA ALA A 5 -43.02 1.50 23.62
C ALA A 5 -43.04 0.07 24.20
N ALA A 6 -43.94 -0.78 23.71
CA ALA A 6 -44.07 -2.17 24.13
C ALA A 6 -42.84 -3.01 23.70
N GLU A 7 -42.35 -2.82 22.48
CA GLU A 7 -41.15 -3.50 21.96
C GLU A 7 -39.89 -3.08 22.73
N ARG A 8 -39.75 -1.78 23.04
CA ARG A 8 -38.67 -1.27 23.89
C ARG A 8 -38.67 -1.91 25.28
N GLN A 9 -39.84 -1.98 25.93
CA GLN A 9 -39.97 -2.56 27.26
C GLN A 9 -39.70 -4.06 27.28
N ARG A 10 -40.08 -4.78 26.21
CA ARG A 10 -39.76 -6.21 26.03
C ARG A 10 -38.26 -6.44 25.90
N ARG A 11 -37.57 -5.65 25.06
CA ARG A 11 -36.12 -5.72 24.90
C ARG A 11 -35.38 -5.42 26.21
N TYR A 12 -35.77 -4.37 26.92
CA TYR A 12 -35.16 -3.98 28.20
C TYR A 12 -35.25 -5.09 29.24
N ARG A 13 -36.42 -5.73 29.38
CA ARG A 13 -36.60 -6.85 30.32
C ARG A 13 -35.72 -8.05 29.99
N ARG A 14 -35.61 -8.41 28.70
CA ARG A 14 -34.75 -9.52 28.25
C ARG A 14 -33.27 -9.24 28.50
N HIS A 15 -32.81 -8.04 28.16
CA HIS A 15 -31.44 -7.60 28.44
C HIS A 15 -31.13 -7.66 29.95
N LYS A 16 -32.03 -7.17 30.81
CA LYS A 16 -31.86 -7.23 32.27
C LYS A 16 -31.83 -8.67 32.82
N ALA A 17 -32.49 -9.61 32.12
CA ALA A 17 -32.47 -11.03 32.44
C ALA A 17 -31.26 -11.79 31.85
N GLY A 18 -30.33 -11.09 31.16
CA GLY A 18 -29.16 -11.69 30.53
C GLY A 18 -29.41 -12.33 29.16
N ASP A 19 -30.64 -12.26 28.63
CA ASP A 19 -30.92 -12.70 27.26
C ASP A 19 -30.69 -11.53 26.30
N HIS A 20 -29.61 -11.63 25.52
CA HIS A 20 -29.23 -10.60 24.56
C HIS A 20 -29.82 -10.79 23.16
N GLY A 21 -30.62 -11.84 22.90
CA GLY A 21 -31.11 -12.19 21.56
C GLY A 21 -32.04 -11.16 20.91
N LEU A 22 -32.51 -10.15 21.65
CA LEU A 22 -33.32 -9.04 21.12
C LEU A 22 -32.59 -7.68 21.16
N CYS A 23 -31.34 -7.67 21.61
CA CYS A 23 -30.55 -6.45 21.71
C CYS A 23 -30.18 -5.91 20.33
N ILE A 24 -30.09 -4.59 20.22
CA ILE A 24 -29.66 -3.94 18.99
C ILE A 24 -28.12 -3.89 18.99
N PRO A 25 -27.45 -4.40 17.93
CA PRO A 25 -26.01 -4.24 17.75
C PRO A 25 -25.60 -2.75 17.85
N GLY A 26 -24.50 -2.46 18.54
CA GLY A 26 -24.06 -1.08 18.81
C GLY A 26 -24.64 -0.45 20.08
N ARG A 27 -25.75 -0.96 20.63
CA ARG A 27 -26.34 -0.49 21.91
C ARG A 27 -26.15 -1.45 23.08
N CYS A 28 -25.74 -2.69 22.81
CA CYS A 28 -25.46 -3.70 23.84
C CYS A 28 -24.11 -4.35 23.54
N PRO A 29 -23.11 -4.24 24.44
CA PRO A 29 -21.77 -4.78 24.21
C PRO A 29 -21.74 -6.27 23.89
N ALA A 30 -22.70 -7.05 24.41
CA ALA A 30 -22.77 -8.50 24.23
C ALA A 30 -23.17 -8.94 22.81
N VAL A 31 -23.79 -8.06 22.02
CA VAL A 31 -24.19 -8.35 20.62
C VAL A 31 -23.60 -7.37 19.63
N THR A 32 -22.89 -6.35 20.09
CA THR A 32 -22.06 -5.54 19.21
C THR A 32 -20.88 -6.40 18.80
N PRO A 33 -20.71 -6.74 17.51
CA PRO A 33 -19.51 -7.43 17.07
C PRO A 33 -18.32 -6.54 17.43
N THR A 34 -17.40 -7.08 18.23
CA THR A 34 -16.12 -6.42 18.43
C THR A 34 -15.39 -6.59 17.11
N VAL A 35 -15.37 -5.55 16.29
CA VAL A 35 -14.48 -5.48 15.14
C VAL A 35 -13.08 -5.39 15.72
N THR A 36 -12.50 -6.54 16.06
CA THR A 36 -11.07 -6.67 16.14
C THR A 36 -10.61 -6.44 14.71
N ARG A 37 -10.22 -5.20 14.41
CA ARG A 37 -9.25 -4.99 13.34
C ARG A 37 -8.14 -5.97 13.71
N ASP A 38 -7.88 -6.95 12.86
CA ASP A 38 -6.69 -7.79 12.96
C ASP A 38 -5.50 -6.85 12.81
N ASN A 39 -5.18 -6.16 13.89
CA ASN A 39 -4.00 -5.35 14.05
C ASN A 39 -2.92 -6.33 14.50
N GLU A 40 -2.71 -7.35 13.67
CA GLU A 40 -1.50 -8.15 13.73
C GLU A 40 -0.36 -7.13 13.58
N PRO A 41 0.57 -7.06 14.54
CA PRO A 41 1.62 -6.04 14.52
C PRO A 41 2.36 -6.18 13.19
N ASP A 42 2.18 -5.16 12.36
CA ASP A 42 2.69 -4.96 11.00
C ASP A 42 4.02 -5.69 10.76
N ARG A 43 3.96 -7.00 10.49
CA ARG A 43 5.06 -7.71 9.84
C ARG A 43 5.01 -7.14 8.45
N VAL A 44 5.84 -6.12 8.22
CA VAL A 44 5.94 -5.37 6.97
C VAL A 44 6.04 -6.36 5.82
N THR A 45 4.89 -6.68 5.24
CA THR A 45 4.81 -7.66 4.16
C THR A 45 4.90 -6.84 2.89
N LEU A 46 6.08 -6.87 2.28
CA LEU A 46 6.29 -6.23 0.99
C LEU A 46 5.38 -6.89 -0.06
N GLY A 47 4.84 -6.09 -0.96
CA GLY A 47 4.14 -6.56 -2.15
C GLY A 47 5.11 -7.10 -3.20
N PRO A 48 4.61 -7.56 -4.36
CA PRO A 48 5.45 -8.23 -5.37
C PRO A 48 6.62 -7.38 -5.88
N SER A 49 6.41 -6.08 -6.13
CA SER A 49 7.48 -5.20 -6.60
C SER A 49 8.50 -4.90 -5.50
N GLY A 50 8.04 -4.64 -4.28
CA GLY A 50 8.89 -4.44 -3.12
C GLY A 50 9.75 -5.66 -2.83
N GLN A 51 9.18 -6.87 -2.87
CA GLN A 51 9.92 -8.12 -2.70
C GLN A 51 11.00 -8.30 -3.77
N ARG A 52 10.67 -8.06 -5.05
CA ARG A 52 11.64 -8.14 -6.15
C ARG A 52 12.79 -7.15 -5.98
N LEU A 53 12.47 -5.91 -5.60
CA LEU A 53 13.47 -4.87 -5.38
C LEU A 53 14.38 -5.22 -4.19
N TRP A 54 13.78 -5.65 -3.07
CA TRP A 54 14.51 -6.08 -1.89
C TRP A 54 15.49 -7.21 -2.23
N ALA A 55 14.99 -8.29 -2.83
CA ALA A 55 15.80 -9.43 -3.23
C ALA A 55 16.96 -9.03 -4.14
N ALA A 56 16.69 -8.23 -5.19
CA ALA A 56 17.71 -7.79 -6.14
C ALA A 56 18.82 -6.94 -5.49
N MET A 57 18.50 -6.17 -4.44
CA MET A 57 19.45 -5.29 -3.77
C MET A 57 20.21 -5.98 -2.61
N THR A 58 19.66 -7.07 -2.06
CA THR A 58 20.30 -7.83 -0.96
C THR A 58 20.95 -9.15 -1.41
N ASP A 59 20.86 -9.52 -2.68
CA ASP A 59 21.44 -10.76 -3.22
C ASP A 59 22.96 -10.85 -2.96
N GLY A 60 23.65 -9.72 -2.91
CA GLY A 60 25.08 -9.62 -2.61
C GLY A 60 25.46 -9.64 -1.12
N GLY A 61 24.49 -9.80 -0.20
CA GLY A 61 24.71 -9.79 1.24
C GLY A 61 24.04 -8.63 1.98
N PRO A 62 24.20 -8.57 3.31
CA PRO A 62 23.51 -7.60 4.14
C PRO A 62 24.00 -6.17 3.88
N LEU A 63 23.06 -5.24 3.77
CA LEU A 63 23.34 -3.81 3.64
C LEU A 63 23.65 -3.17 5.00
N PRO A 64 24.45 -2.08 5.04
CA PRO A 64 24.56 -1.23 6.21
C PRO A 64 23.18 -0.76 6.69
N ALA A 65 23.00 -0.61 8.02
CA ALA A 65 21.69 -0.38 8.63
C ALA A 65 20.89 0.78 7.98
N MET A 66 21.53 1.91 7.69
CA MET A 66 20.86 3.04 7.04
C MET A 66 20.48 2.78 5.59
N GLN A 67 21.28 2.01 4.85
CA GLN A 67 20.93 1.60 3.49
C GLN A 67 19.77 0.60 3.49
N ALA A 68 19.71 -0.30 4.48
CA ALA A 68 18.61 -1.24 4.64
C ALA A 68 17.27 -0.52 4.90
N VAL A 69 17.28 0.54 5.73
CA VAL A 69 16.10 1.38 5.98
C VAL A 69 15.65 2.10 4.70
N LEU A 70 16.59 2.73 3.98
CA LEU A 70 16.28 3.40 2.71
C LEU A 70 15.75 2.42 1.65
N LEU A 71 16.33 1.22 1.57
CA LEU A 71 15.85 0.17 0.68
C LEU A 71 14.42 -0.25 1.04
N LEU A 72 14.11 -0.38 2.34
CA LEU A 72 12.77 -0.74 2.78
C LEU A 72 11.74 0.30 2.34
N GLU A 73 12.06 1.59 2.48
CA GLU A 73 11.18 2.67 2.00
C GLU A 73 11.03 2.66 0.47
N ALA A 74 12.11 2.39 -0.27
CA ALA A 74 12.03 2.21 -1.72
C ALA A 74 11.08 1.07 -2.11
N CYS A 75 11.13 -0.05 -1.38
CA CYS A 75 10.24 -1.20 -1.61
C CYS A 75 8.78 -0.85 -1.34
N ARG A 76 8.51 -0.16 -0.22
CA ARG A 76 7.15 0.32 0.12
C ARG A 76 6.58 1.28 -0.93
N ILE A 77 7.42 2.16 -1.48
CA ILE A 77 7.00 3.08 -2.53
C ILE A 77 6.74 2.33 -3.84
N ALA A 78 7.56 1.34 -4.18
CA ALA A 78 7.32 0.50 -5.36
C ALA A 78 5.96 -0.22 -5.27
N ASP A 79 5.64 -0.82 -4.12
CA ASP A 79 4.33 -1.47 -3.91
C ASP A 79 3.17 -0.48 -3.92
N ARG A 80 3.38 0.74 -3.41
CA ARG A 80 2.36 1.80 -3.48
C ARG A 80 2.12 2.26 -4.91
N LEU A 81 3.16 2.33 -5.74
CA LEU A 81 3.03 2.66 -7.16
C LEU A 81 2.25 1.58 -7.91
N ASP A 82 2.43 0.29 -7.61
CA ASP A 82 1.63 -0.79 -8.20
C ASP A 82 0.13 -0.62 -7.86
N LYS A 83 -0.20 -0.27 -6.61
CA LYS A 83 -1.58 -0.01 -6.19
C LYS A 83 -2.18 1.21 -6.88
N LEU A 84 -1.43 2.30 -6.99
CA LEU A 84 -1.87 3.52 -7.69
C LEU A 84 -2.05 3.27 -9.18
N ASP A 85 -1.20 2.45 -9.79
CA ASP A 85 -1.30 2.03 -11.19
C ASP A 85 -2.54 1.17 -11.43
N ALA A 86 -2.83 0.21 -10.56
CA ALA A 86 -4.07 -0.58 -10.60
C ALA A 86 -5.32 0.32 -10.46
N GLN A 87 -5.28 1.32 -9.57
CA GLN A 87 -6.33 2.33 -9.43
C GLN A 87 -6.53 3.15 -10.71
N LEU A 88 -5.43 3.60 -11.34
CA LEU A 88 -5.48 4.39 -12.58
C LEU A 88 -5.98 3.57 -13.78
N ARG A 89 -5.78 2.25 -13.78
CA ARG A 89 -6.36 1.32 -14.76
C ARG A 89 -7.83 0.97 -14.48
N GLY A 90 -8.36 1.36 -13.32
CA GLY A 90 -9.70 1.00 -12.88
C GLY A 90 -9.84 -0.44 -12.39
N GLU A 91 -8.73 -1.11 -12.06
CA GLU A 91 -8.70 -2.51 -11.63
C GLU A 91 -9.02 -2.66 -10.13
N ASP A 92 -8.62 -1.69 -9.29
CA ASP A 92 -8.76 -1.73 -7.83
C ASP A 92 -9.26 -0.37 -7.31
N TRP A 93 -10.53 -0.02 -7.58
CA TRP A 93 -10.97 1.36 -7.35
C TRP A 93 -11.36 1.65 -5.89
N LEU A 94 -12.13 0.78 -5.22
CA LEU A 94 -12.55 0.83 -3.81
C LEU A 94 -13.36 -0.43 -3.47
N ARG A 95 -13.19 -0.95 -2.24
CA ARG A 95 -14.10 -1.95 -1.65
C ARG A 95 -14.81 -1.30 -0.48
N PHE A 96 -16.13 -1.21 -0.57
CA PHE A 96 -16.99 -0.73 0.51
C PHE A 96 -17.58 -1.89 1.28
N ASP A 97 -17.54 -1.80 2.60
CA ASP A 97 -18.37 -2.60 3.48
C ASP A 97 -19.47 -1.66 3.97
N VAL A 98 -20.70 -1.85 3.47
CA VAL A 98 -21.83 -0.97 3.75
C VAL A 98 -22.62 -1.63 4.89
N ASP A 99 -22.87 -0.89 5.98
CA ASP A 99 -23.79 -1.38 7.01
C ASP A 99 -25.23 -1.44 6.46
N GLU A 100 -26.09 -2.26 7.07
CA GLU A 100 -27.46 -2.55 6.61
C GLU A 100 -28.38 -1.30 6.53
N THR A 101 -27.90 -0.11 6.90
CA THR A 101 -28.69 1.13 6.92
C THR A 101 -28.76 1.86 5.57
N GLY A 102 -28.02 1.41 4.55
CA GLY A 102 -28.23 1.84 3.16
C GLY A 102 -28.02 3.34 2.90
N ALA A 103 -27.16 4.00 3.68
CA ALA A 103 -26.78 5.39 3.41
C ALA A 103 -25.85 5.45 2.19
N GLU A 104 -26.13 6.36 1.26
CA GLU A 104 -25.30 6.62 0.09
C GLU A 104 -23.90 7.10 0.53
N VAL A 105 -22.86 6.30 0.22
CA VAL A 105 -21.47 6.67 0.48
C VAL A 105 -20.86 7.22 -0.80
N THR A 106 -20.80 8.55 -0.92
CA THR A 106 -20.07 9.20 -2.01
C THR A 106 -18.58 9.21 -1.70
N VAL A 107 -17.79 8.48 -2.50
CA VAL A 107 -16.33 8.55 -2.43
C VAL A 107 -15.77 9.21 -3.68
N ILE A 108 -15.08 10.32 -3.42
CA ILE A 108 -14.35 11.07 -4.43
C ILE A 108 -12.89 10.65 -4.28
N VAL A 109 -12.40 9.81 -5.21
CA VAL A 109 -10.98 9.52 -5.33
C VAL A 109 -10.39 10.54 -6.30
N ASP A 110 -9.94 11.68 -5.78
CA ASP A 110 -9.26 12.69 -6.57
C ASP A 110 -7.73 12.48 -6.57
N ARG A 111 -7.06 13.07 -7.56
CA ARG A 111 -5.59 13.27 -7.57
C ARG A 111 -4.70 12.03 -7.49
N VAL A 112 -5.21 10.81 -7.75
CA VAL A 112 -4.41 9.57 -7.83
C VAL A 112 -3.18 9.73 -8.73
N LEU A 113 -3.35 10.37 -9.90
CA LEU A 113 -2.25 10.63 -10.83
C LEU A 113 -1.20 11.60 -10.25
N SER A 114 -1.63 12.56 -9.44
CA SER A 114 -0.70 13.49 -8.77
C SER A 114 0.11 12.75 -7.71
N GLU A 115 -0.54 11.93 -6.88
CA GLU A 115 0.12 11.10 -5.87
C GLU A 115 1.11 10.12 -6.51
N ALA A 116 0.72 9.45 -7.59
CA ALA A 116 1.61 8.55 -8.33
C ALA A 116 2.88 9.26 -8.81
N ARG A 117 2.77 10.50 -9.29
CA ARG A 117 3.93 11.31 -9.70
C ARG A 117 4.82 11.71 -8.51
N GLN A 118 4.23 12.03 -7.36
CA GLN A 118 4.97 12.36 -6.15
C GLN A 118 5.75 11.15 -5.63
N GLN A 119 5.09 10.00 -5.53
CA GLN A 119 5.70 8.72 -5.14
C GLN A 119 6.83 8.33 -6.11
N ALA A 120 6.63 8.46 -7.42
CA ALA A 120 7.68 8.20 -8.41
C ALA A 120 8.90 9.13 -8.26
N THR A 121 8.67 10.38 -7.86
CA THR A 121 9.74 11.35 -7.60
C THR A 121 10.51 10.99 -6.33
N ALA A 122 9.82 10.60 -5.26
CA ALA A 122 10.44 10.14 -4.02
C ALA A 122 11.27 8.86 -4.25
N LEU A 123 10.73 7.89 -4.98
CA LEU A 123 11.44 6.66 -5.33
C LEU A 123 12.74 6.96 -6.09
N LYS A 124 12.68 7.87 -7.07
CA LYS A 124 13.86 8.30 -7.84
C LYS A 124 14.95 8.89 -6.93
N GLN A 125 14.57 9.68 -5.93
CA GLN A 125 15.51 10.29 -4.99
C GLN A 125 16.16 9.23 -4.10
N ILE A 126 15.38 8.33 -3.50
CA ILE A 126 15.89 7.24 -2.65
C ILE A 126 16.82 6.31 -3.44
N VAL A 127 16.46 5.94 -4.66
CA VAL A 127 17.32 5.12 -5.53
C VAL A 127 18.62 5.83 -5.87
N ALA A 128 18.58 7.14 -6.10
CA ALA A 128 19.80 7.92 -6.35
C ALA A 128 20.72 7.96 -5.12
N GLU A 129 20.16 8.05 -3.92
CA GLU A 129 20.90 8.01 -2.66
C GLU A 129 21.51 6.63 -2.38
N LEU A 130 20.74 5.55 -2.56
CA LEU A 130 21.24 4.18 -2.45
C LEU A 130 22.43 3.91 -3.39
N ARG A 131 22.39 4.42 -4.63
CA ARG A 131 23.52 4.31 -5.58
C ARG A 131 24.76 5.08 -5.12
N GLN A 132 24.59 6.29 -4.59
CA GLN A 132 25.70 7.10 -4.10
C GLN A 132 26.39 6.47 -2.89
N THR A 133 25.62 5.84 -2.02
CA THR A 133 26.14 5.20 -0.80
C THR A 133 26.75 3.82 -1.05
N ALA A 134 26.32 3.11 -2.08
CA ALA A 134 26.91 1.82 -2.49
C ALA A 134 28.28 1.96 -3.18
N GLY A 135 28.57 3.10 -3.80
CA GLY A 135 29.78 3.32 -4.61
C GLY A 135 31.05 3.72 -3.87
N GLY A 136 31.06 3.73 -2.53
CA GLY A 136 32.25 4.04 -1.72
C GLY A 136 32.86 5.43 -2.00
N GLY A 137 32.33 6.47 -1.35
CA GLY A 137 33.05 7.70 -1.00
C GLY A 137 33.88 8.42 -2.10
N LYS A 138 33.36 9.59 -2.51
CA LYS A 138 33.97 10.66 -3.33
C LYS A 138 33.92 10.48 -4.85
N ALA A 139 32.82 10.96 -5.43
CA ALA A 139 32.90 11.76 -6.64
C ALA A 139 32.21 13.11 -6.38
N LYS A 140 33.03 14.18 -6.36
CA LYS A 140 32.59 15.57 -6.47
C LYS A 140 31.61 15.67 -7.65
N PRO A 141 30.52 16.46 -7.59
CA PRO A 141 29.55 16.51 -8.68
C PRO A 141 30.20 17.17 -9.90
N ALA A 142 30.81 16.37 -10.77
CA ALA A 142 31.02 16.76 -12.14
C ALA A 142 29.65 16.66 -12.81
N ALA A 143 29.14 17.81 -13.24
CA ALA A 143 27.99 17.87 -14.13
C ALA A 143 28.30 17.05 -15.39
N THR A 144 27.87 15.78 -15.43
CA THR A 144 27.90 15.00 -16.66
C THR A 144 26.83 13.91 -16.64
N GLY A 145 25.83 14.07 -17.51
CA GLY A 145 25.13 12.94 -18.11
C GLY A 145 23.84 12.46 -17.45
N LYS A 146 22.73 13.19 -17.69
CA LYS A 146 21.42 12.53 -17.90
C LYS A 146 21.62 11.43 -18.94
N GLY A 147 21.66 10.16 -18.55
CA GLY A 147 21.55 9.09 -19.55
C GLY A 147 22.18 7.75 -19.24
N ALA A 148 23.13 7.61 -18.33
CA ALA A 148 23.91 6.36 -18.21
C ALA A 148 23.05 5.09 -18.02
N GLY A 149 22.00 5.15 -17.18
CA GLY A 149 21.12 4.00 -16.95
C GLY A 149 20.07 3.75 -18.05
N ILE A 150 19.56 4.80 -18.69
CA ILE A 150 18.52 4.67 -19.74
C ILE A 150 19.18 4.33 -21.08
N ALA A 151 20.38 4.86 -21.34
CA ALA A 151 21.17 4.56 -22.53
C ALA A 151 21.62 3.09 -22.55
N ASP A 152 22.01 2.50 -21.41
CA ASP A 152 22.31 1.07 -21.30
C ASP A 152 21.06 0.20 -21.59
N LEU A 153 19.88 0.61 -21.10
CA LEU A 153 18.62 -0.05 -21.41
C LEU A 153 18.25 0.04 -22.89
N THR A 154 18.39 1.21 -23.52
CA THR A 154 18.14 1.40 -24.95
C THR A 154 19.11 0.57 -25.80
N ALA A 155 20.37 0.49 -25.41
CA ALA A 155 21.37 -0.34 -26.07
C ALA A 155 21.00 -1.83 -25.98
N ARG A 156 20.60 -2.32 -24.80
CA ARG A 156 20.16 -3.72 -24.59
C ARG A 156 18.90 -4.09 -25.39
N ILE A 157 17.97 -3.15 -25.57
CA ILE A 157 16.76 -3.35 -26.40
C ILE A 157 17.15 -3.42 -27.88
N ALA A 158 18.06 -2.56 -28.34
CA ALA A 158 18.56 -2.60 -29.71
C ALA A 158 19.28 -3.93 -30.01
N SER A 159 20.14 -4.41 -29.12
CA SER A 159 20.86 -5.68 -29.27
C SER A 159 19.93 -6.91 -29.34
N ARG A 160 18.80 -6.87 -28.62
CA ARG A 160 17.77 -7.93 -28.71
C ARG A 160 17.00 -7.90 -30.01
N ARG A 161 16.80 -6.73 -30.62
CA ARG A 161 16.12 -6.60 -31.92
C ARG A 161 17.03 -7.00 -33.09
N SER A 162 18.34 -6.90 -32.93
CA SER A 162 19.33 -7.26 -33.95
C SER A 162 19.78 -8.72 -33.91
N SER A 163 19.38 -9.49 -32.90
CA SER A 163 19.63 -10.94 -32.84
C SER A 163 18.37 -11.68 -33.29
N PRO A 164 18.25 -12.12 -34.55
CA PRO A 164 17.22 -13.08 -34.90
C PRO A 164 17.56 -14.40 -34.20
N ALA A 165 16.54 -15.06 -33.65
CA ALA A 165 16.68 -16.40 -33.10
C ALA A 165 17.16 -17.35 -34.21
N SER A 166 18.31 -17.98 -34.00
CA SER A 166 18.76 -19.15 -34.76
C SER A 166 17.99 -20.39 -34.35
#